data_AF-A0AA40G5N2-F1
#
_entry.id   AF-A0AA40G5N2-F1
#
_cell.length_a   1.000
_cell.length_b   1.000
_cell.length_c   1.000
_cell.angle_alpha   90.00
_cell.angle_beta   90.00
_cell.angle_gamma   90.00
#
_symmetry.space_group_name_H-M   'P 1'
#
loop_
_entity.id
_entity.type
_entity.pdbx_description
1 polymer ?
#
loop_
_entity_poly.entity_id
_entity_poly.type
_entity_poly.pdbx_seq_one_letter_code
_entity_poly.pdbx_strand_id
1 'polypeptide(L)'
;MNKEKLEIYYNASYKNDMSFNVRLNMLTLKIIGSWPRSLDRAWLETIEHMFLNLLGHGLLAFILVPGIVCLTIEISDIYDKMEVAAALSFFVMAVMKYFIFMIREADIRKCVNLIENDWRNVKHREDRKIMLDNASFNRRLTVICGFFMYGGVVFYYIVLPLTRPKIVEEGGNLTYTRLVYPFPPTIADARRRPINEICYAMQILSGFIAHNVTVAACGLVALLAMHGCGQLQVLMAWLEKLVDGRENDVETLRQRLANVVEQHVRVIK
;
A
#
# COMPACT_ATOMS: atom_id res chain seq x y z
N MET A 1 -30.61 -30.57 6.68
CA MET A 1 -30.42 -29.10 6.84
C MET A 1 -30.05 -28.55 5.46
N ASN A 2 -30.91 -27.73 4.85
CA ASN A 2 -30.93 -27.49 3.40
C ASN A 2 -29.88 -26.45 2.95
N LYS A 3 -29.23 -26.63 1.79
CA LYS A 3 -28.18 -25.73 1.26
C LYS A 3 -28.67 -24.28 1.11
N GLU A 4 -29.92 -24.07 0.72
CA GLU A 4 -30.55 -22.74 0.63
C GLU A 4 -30.59 -22.00 1.98
N LYS A 5 -30.79 -22.70 3.10
CA LYS A 5 -30.78 -22.05 4.43
C LYS A 5 -29.39 -21.60 4.86
N LEU A 6 -28.32 -22.23 4.35
CA LEU A 6 -26.94 -21.82 4.62
C LEU A 6 -26.56 -20.58 3.79
N GLU A 7 -27.06 -20.46 2.55
CA GLU A 7 -26.88 -19.27 1.71
C GLU A 7 -27.64 -18.04 2.23
N ILE A 8 -28.71 -18.24 3.01
CA ILE A 8 -29.43 -17.15 3.68
C ILE A 8 -28.64 -16.59 4.88
N TYR A 9 -27.76 -17.39 5.50
CA TYR A 9 -27.01 -16.97 6.71
C TYR A 9 -25.60 -16.45 6.45
N TYR A 10 -24.98 -16.81 5.32
CA TYR A 10 -23.63 -16.39 4.95
C TYR A 10 -23.58 -15.98 3.48
N ASN A 11 -22.92 -14.85 3.18
CA ASN A 11 -22.71 -14.44 1.80
C ASN A 11 -21.83 -15.45 1.07
N ALA A 12 -22.42 -16.36 0.29
CA ALA A 12 -21.71 -17.40 -0.44
C ALA A 12 -20.63 -16.85 -1.41
N SER A 13 -20.80 -15.61 -1.87
CA SER A 13 -19.88 -14.91 -2.78
C SER A 13 -18.84 -14.04 -2.07
N TYR A 14 -18.78 -14.04 -0.73
CA TYR A 14 -17.93 -13.10 0.02
C TYR A 14 -16.46 -13.11 -0.40
N LYS A 15 -15.91 -14.29 -0.68
CA LYS A 15 -14.52 -14.42 -1.14
C LYS A 15 -14.29 -13.70 -2.46
N ASN A 16 -15.21 -13.81 -3.41
CA ASN A 16 -15.10 -13.15 -4.71
C ASN A 16 -15.29 -11.63 -4.59
N ASP A 17 -16.28 -11.21 -3.80
CA ASP A 17 -16.59 -9.80 -3.56
C ASP A 17 -15.42 -9.08 -2.86
N MET A 18 -14.88 -9.69 -1.81
CA MET A 18 -13.75 -9.15 -1.06
C MET A 18 -12.47 -9.22 -1.88
N SER A 19 -12.15 -10.39 -2.47
CA SER A 19 -10.89 -10.55 -3.20
C SER A 19 -10.82 -9.60 -4.39
N PHE A 20 -11.89 -9.40 -5.15
CA PHE A 20 -11.85 -8.49 -6.30
C PHE A 20 -11.55 -7.03 -5.89
N ASN A 21 -12.10 -6.57 -4.77
CA ASN A 21 -12.00 -5.17 -4.36
C ASN A 21 -10.78 -4.86 -3.47
N VAL A 22 -10.33 -5.84 -2.68
CA VAL A 22 -9.25 -5.65 -1.69
C VAL A 22 -7.90 -6.17 -2.23
N ARG A 23 -7.87 -7.05 -3.23
CA ARG A 23 -6.64 -7.70 -3.75
C ARG A 23 -5.54 -6.75 -4.16
N LEU A 24 -5.85 -5.57 -4.72
CA LEU A 24 -4.81 -4.61 -5.09
C LEU A 24 -4.05 -4.10 -3.86
N ASN A 25 -4.77 -3.77 -2.78
CA ASN A 25 -4.17 -3.38 -1.50
C ASN A 25 -3.39 -4.52 -0.86
N MET A 26 -3.88 -5.75 -0.99
CA MET A 26 -3.17 -6.93 -0.48
C MET A 26 -1.88 -7.19 -1.25
N LEU A 27 -1.91 -7.02 -2.57
CA LEU A 27 -0.74 -7.23 -3.42
C LEU A 27 0.37 -6.22 -3.10
N THR A 28 0.03 -4.94 -2.94
CA THR A 28 1.02 -3.90 -2.63
C THR A 28 1.66 -4.12 -1.26
N LEU A 29 0.88 -4.50 -0.24
CA LEU A 29 1.39 -4.90 1.08
C LEU A 29 2.25 -6.18 1.02
N LYS A 30 1.90 -7.14 0.15
CA LYS A 30 2.70 -8.36 -0.04
C LYS A 30 4.05 -8.08 -0.65
N ILE A 31 4.13 -7.19 -1.64
CA ILE A 31 5.40 -6.78 -2.27
C ILE A 31 6.36 -6.14 -1.24
N ILE A 32 5.83 -5.49 -0.20
CA ILE A 32 6.63 -4.88 0.89
C ILE A 32 7.14 -5.95 1.88
N GLY A 33 6.64 -7.18 1.83
CA GLY A 33 6.91 -8.16 2.89
C GLY A 33 6.20 -7.83 4.21
N SER A 34 5.33 -6.82 4.23
CA SER A 34 4.50 -6.44 5.38
C SER A 34 3.13 -7.12 5.38
N TRP A 35 2.85 -8.02 4.43
CA TRP A 35 1.61 -8.79 4.44
C TRP A 35 1.49 -9.60 5.73
N PRO A 36 0.35 -9.51 6.43
CA PRO A 36 0.19 -10.12 7.73
C PRO A 36 0.41 -11.65 7.70
N ARG A 37 1.49 -12.12 8.35
CA ARG A 37 1.88 -13.52 8.65
C ARG A 37 0.77 -14.49 9.12
N SER A 38 0.42 -15.53 8.38
CA SER A 38 -0.44 -16.61 8.91
C SER A 38 0.15 -17.23 10.19
N LEU A 39 -0.72 -17.65 11.13
CA LEU A 39 -0.31 -18.22 12.42
C LEU A 39 0.39 -19.59 12.27
N ASP A 40 0.04 -20.36 11.22
CA ASP A 40 0.56 -21.71 10.96
C ASP A 40 1.62 -21.70 9.84
N ARG A 41 2.82 -21.16 10.12
CA ARG A 41 3.83 -20.93 9.07
C ARG A 41 4.95 -21.96 9.03
N ALA A 42 5.30 -22.37 7.80
CA ALA A 42 6.56 -23.01 7.50
C ALA A 42 7.73 -22.01 7.65
N TRP A 43 8.87 -22.46 8.15
CA TRP A 43 10.08 -21.66 8.35
C TRP A 43 10.52 -20.86 7.11
N LEU A 44 10.28 -21.40 5.91
CA LEU A 44 10.59 -20.75 4.62
C LEU A 44 9.88 -19.41 4.42
N GLU A 45 8.61 -19.27 4.80
CA GLU A 45 7.87 -18.02 4.63
C GLU A 45 8.38 -16.93 5.60
N THR A 46 8.90 -17.31 6.75
CA THR A 46 9.52 -16.37 7.70
C THR A 46 10.83 -15.80 7.14
N ILE A 47 11.64 -16.64 6.50
CA ILE A 47 12.89 -16.20 5.86
C ILE A 47 12.59 -15.27 4.69
N GLU A 48 11.64 -15.63 3.83
CA GLU A 48 11.27 -14.80 2.68
C GLU A 48 10.88 -13.38 3.12
N HIS A 49 10.05 -13.27 4.15
CA HIS A 49 9.65 -11.97 4.69
C HIS A 49 10.80 -11.18 5.32
N MET A 50 11.69 -11.84 6.06
CA MET A 50 12.87 -11.19 6.63
C MET A 50 13.80 -10.67 5.52
N PHE A 51 13.99 -11.47 4.47
CA PHE A 51 14.80 -11.11 3.31
C PHE A 51 14.19 -9.93 2.55
N LEU A 52 12.88 -9.95 2.27
CA LEU A 52 12.18 -8.84 1.61
C LEU A 52 12.29 -7.53 2.41
N ASN A 53 12.13 -7.61 3.74
CA ASN A 53 12.28 -6.44 4.60
C ASN A 53 13.71 -5.90 4.61
N LEU A 54 14.71 -6.78 4.76
CA LEU A 54 16.12 -6.38 4.73
C LEU A 54 16.49 -5.75 3.39
N LEU A 55 16.06 -6.36 2.29
CA LEU A 55 16.27 -5.86 0.94
C LEU A 55 15.61 -4.49 0.73
N GLY A 56 14.36 -4.33 1.17
CA GLY A 56 13.63 -3.07 1.07
C GLY A 56 14.33 -1.93 1.82
N HIS A 57 14.76 -2.16 3.06
CA HIS A 57 15.51 -1.17 3.84
C HIS A 57 16.90 -0.88 3.23
N GLY A 58 17.59 -1.91 2.75
CA GLY A 58 18.88 -1.77 2.07
C GLY A 58 18.78 -0.91 0.80
N LEU A 59 17.74 -1.10 0.00
CA LEU A 59 17.46 -0.29 -1.19
C LEU A 59 17.16 1.17 -0.82
N LEU A 60 16.31 1.42 0.18
CA LEU A 60 16.05 2.79 0.64
C LEU A 60 17.33 3.47 1.18
N ALA A 61 18.15 2.74 1.94
CA ALA A 61 19.43 3.23 2.45
C ALA A 61 20.43 3.52 1.30
N PHE A 62 20.40 2.74 0.22
CA PHE A 62 21.24 2.95 -0.96
C PHE A 62 21.01 4.30 -1.63
N ILE A 63 19.82 4.89 -1.53
CA ILE A 63 19.58 6.28 -2.00
C ILE A 63 19.87 7.29 -0.88
N LEU A 64 19.40 7.03 0.33
CA LEU A 64 19.48 8.00 1.42
C LEU A 64 20.92 8.29 1.85
N VAL A 65 21.76 7.26 2.02
CA VAL A 65 23.13 7.44 2.51
C VAL A 65 23.98 8.27 1.53
N PRO A 66 24.07 7.91 0.23
CA PRO A 66 24.75 8.75 -0.76
C PRO A 66 24.18 10.16 -0.89
N GLY A 67 22.85 10.29 -0.86
CA GLY A 67 22.19 11.58 -0.99
C GLY A 67 22.52 12.53 0.17
N ILE A 68 22.52 12.04 1.40
CA ILE A 68 22.85 12.83 2.60
C ILE A 68 24.33 13.22 2.58
N VAL A 69 25.22 12.31 2.18
CA VAL A 69 26.65 12.62 2.02
C VAL A 69 26.87 13.72 0.97
N CYS A 70 26.22 13.62 -0.19
CA CYS A 70 26.32 14.64 -1.24
C CYS A 70 25.78 16.01 -0.78
N LEU A 71 24.62 16.03 -0.10
CA LEU A 71 24.04 17.26 0.47
C LEU A 71 24.96 17.98 1.47
N THR A 72 25.72 17.20 2.25
CA THR A 72 26.57 17.73 3.32
C THR A 72 27.96 18.13 2.84
N ILE A 73 28.52 17.40 1.87
CA ILE A 73 29.93 17.54 1.49
C ILE A 73 30.11 18.20 0.11
N GLU A 74 29.28 17.88 -0.88
CA GLU A 74 29.56 18.23 -2.29
C GLU A 74 28.78 19.45 -2.77
N ILE A 75 27.51 19.57 -2.37
CA ILE A 75 26.67 20.67 -2.83
C ILE A 75 26.97 21.88 -1.96
N SER A 76 27.32 23.02 -2.56
CA SER A 76 27.51 24.30 -1.86
C SER A 76 26.30 25.22 -2.01
N ASP A 77 25.68 25.22 -3.19
CA ASP A 77 24.54 26.08 -3.53
C ASP A 77 23.27 25.68 -2.75
N ILE A 78 22.56 26.68 -2.23
CA ILE A 78 21.38 26.46 -1.38
C ILE A 78 20.20 25.95 -2.20
N TYR A 79 20.03 26.41 -3.44
CA TYR A 79 18.94 25.99 -4.31
C TYR A 79 19.09 24.51 -4.68
N ASP A 80 20.28 24.10 -5.11
CA ASP A 80 20.59 22.70 -5.42
C ASP A 80 20.45 21.79 -4.19
N LYS A 81 20.84 22.28 -3.00
CA LYS A 81 20.60 21.57 -1.73
C LYS A 81 19.12 21.37 -1.46
N MET A 82 18.30 22.39 -1.68
CA MET A 82 16.85 22.30 -1.45
C MET A 82 16.20 21.30 -2.40
N GLU A 83 16.60 21.26 -3.67
CA GLU A 83 16.08 20.30 -4.64
C GLU A 83 16.40 18.85 -4.23
N VAL A 84 17.66 18.57 -3.89
CA VAL A 84 18.08 17.23 -3.46
C VAL A 84 17.46 16.88 -2.09
N ALA A 85 17.36 17.82 -1.16
CA ALA A 85 16.72 17.59 0.13
C ALA A 85 15.23 17.28 -0.02
N ALA A 86 14.52 17.98 -0.90
CA ALA A 86 13.12 17.70 -1.22
C ALA A 86 12.98 16.27 -1.78
N ALA A 87 13.85 15.89 -2.72
CA ALA A 87 13.90 14.54 -3.26
C ALA A 87 14.16 13.47 -2.17
N LEU A 88 15.13 13.68 -1.27
CA LEU A 88 15.42 12.73 -0.18
C LEU A 88 14.32 12.66 0.88
N SER A 89 13.60 13.76 1.13
CA SER A 89 12.48 13.79 2.09
C SER A 89 11.41 12.76 1.76
N PHE A 90 11.17 12.50 0.46
CA PHE A 90 10.27 11.46 0.00
C PHE A 90 10.73 10.05 0.43
N PHE A 91 12.03 9.75 0.32
CA PHE A 91 12.59 8.47 0.76
C PHE A 91 12.58 8.33 2.28
N VAL A 92 12.83 9.41 3.03
CA VAL A 92 12.67 9.42 4.49
C VAL A 92 11.22 9.10 4.86
N MET A 93 10.23 9.71 4.18
CA MET A 93 8.83 9.36 4.38
C MET A 93 8.50 7.91 4.03
N ALA A 94 9.10 7.35 2.98
CA ALA A 94 8.94 5.94 2.64
C ALA A 94 9.48 5.03 3.74
N VAL A 95 10.66 5.33 4.29
CA VAL A 95 11.24 4.61 5.44
C VAL A 95 10.31 4.67 6.66
N MET A 96 9.79 5.85 7.02
CA MET A 96 8.86 6.00 8.13
C MET A 96 7.59 5.15 7.95
N LYS A 97 6.97 5.20 6.76
CA LYS A 97 5.80 4.36 6.43
C LYS A 97 6.11 2.87 6.52
N TYR A 98 7.29 2.47 6.05
CA TYR A 98 7.76 1.07 6.14
C TYR A 98 7.86 0.62 7.61
N PHE A 99 8.50 1.42 8.46
CA PHE A 99 8.60 1.14 9.89
C PHE A 99 7.22 1.04 10.55
N ILE A 100 6.29 1.93 10.21
CA ILE A 100 4.91 1.86 10.70
C ILE A 100 4.26 0.54 10.30
N PHE A 101 4.42 0.09 9.06
CA PHE A 101 3.89 -1.20 8.62
C PHE A 101 4.48 -2.39 9.40
N MET A 102 5.78 -2.36 9.72
CA MET A 102 6.39 -3.41 10.53
C MET A 102 5.87 -3.40 11.97
N ILE A 103 5.81 -2.23 12.60
CA ILE A 103 5.38 -2.11 14.01
C ILE A 103 3.89 -2.43 14.16
N ARG A 104 3.06 -2.03 13.20
CA ARG A 104 1.60 -2.19 13.25
C ARG A 104 1.10 -3.41 12.49
N GLU A 105 1.96 -4.36 12.14
CA GLU A 105 1.59 -5.56 11.35
C GLU A 105 0.41 -6.33 11.98
N ALA A 106 0.44 -6.50 13.31
CA ALA A 106 -0.62 -7.19 14.05
C ALA A 106 -1.97 -6.46 13.99
N ASP A 107 -1.96 -5.13 14.05
CA ASP A 107 -3.18 -4.32 13.95
C ASP A 107 -3.73 -4.34 12.52
N ILE A 108 -2.85 -4.24 11.51
CA ILE A 108 -3.24 -4.31 10.10
C ILE A 108 -3.90 -5.66 9.80
N ARG A 109 -3.33 -6.76 10.31
CA ARG A 109 -3.96 -8.09 10.25
C ARG A 109 -5.35 -8.08 10.87
N LYS A 110 -5.47 -7.53 12.08
CA LYS A 110 -6.74 -7.48 12.80
C LYS A 110 -7.78 -6.73 11.97
N CYS A 111 -7.43 -5.59 11.39
CA CYS A 111 -8.32 -4.84 10.50
C CYS A 111 -8.73 -5.65 9.26
N VAL A 112 -7.79 -6.33 8.59
CA VAL A 112 -8.11 -7.18 7.44
C VAL A 112 -9.06 -8.32 7.81
N ASN A 113 -8.83 -8.96 8.96
CA ASN A 113 -9.72 -10.03 9.46
C ASN A 113 -11.11 -9.48 9.82
N LEU A 114 -11.21 -8.28 10.38
CA LEU A 114 -12.48 -7.61 10.65
C LEU A 114 -13.26 -7.35 9.36
N ILE A 115 -12.58 -6.80 8.34
CA ILE A 115 -13.17 -6.59 7.01
C ILE A 115 -13.68 -7.92 6.45
N GLU A 116 -12.87 -8.98 6.48
CA GLU A 116 -13.26 -10.30 6.00
C GLU A 116 -14.49 -10.85 6.73
N ASN A 117 -14.53 -10.72 8.05
CA ASN A 117 -15.66 -11.15 8.86
C ASN A 117 -16.92 -10.37 8.52
N ASP A 118 -16.84 -9.06 8.31
CA ASP A 118 -17.98 -8.24 7.90
C ASP A 118 -18.52 -8.68 6.53
N TRP A 119 -17.63 -8.94 5.56
CA TRP A 119 -18.01 -9.46 4.25
C TRP A 119 -18.67 -10.83 4.32
N ARG A 120 -18.19 -11.69 5.22
CA ARG A 120 -18.74 -13.05 5.42
C ARG A 120 -20.12 -13.01 6.07
N ASN A 121 -20.34 -12.11 7.02
CA ASN A 121 -21.53 -12.04 7.84
C ASN A 121 -22.64 -11.15 7.26
N VAL A 122 -22.43 -10.52 6.10
CA VAL A 122 -23.46 -9.72 5.44
C VAL A 122 -24.63 -10.62 4.98
N LYS A 123 -25.84 -10.33 5.48
CA LYS A 123 -27.05 -11.13 5.21
C LYS A 123 -27.95 -10.50 4.14
N HIS A 124 -28.11 -9.18 4.19
CA HIS A 124 -29.06 -8.48 3.31
C HIS A 124 -28.39 -8.01 2.02
N ARG A 125 -29.15 -8.09 0.92
CA ARG A 125 -28.69 -7.64 -0.40
C ARG A 125 -28.38 -6.14 -0.43
N GLU A 126 -29.16 -5.35 0.30
CA GLU A 126 -28.94 -3.90 0.46
C GLU A 126 -27.58 -3.61 1.11
N ASP A 127 -27.28 -4.25 2.24
CA ASP A 127 -26.00 -4.09 2.94
C ASP A 127 -24.82 -4.51 2.07
N ARG A 128 -24.96 -5.66 1.37
CA ARG A 128 -23.94 -6.13 0.44
C ARG A 128 -23.70 -5.12 -0.68
N LYS A 129 -24.75 -4.48 -1.21
CA LYS A 129 -24.63 -3.45 -2.24
C LYS A 129 -23.86 -2.23 -1.72
N ILE A 130 -24.19 -1.74 -0.52
CA ILE A 130 -23.49 -0.63 0.14
C ILE A 130 -22.00 -0.96 0.30
N MET A 131 -21.67 -2.16 0.80
CA MET A 131 -20.27 -2.59 0.95
C MET A 131 -19.53 -2.66 -0.40
N LEU A 132 -20.18 -3.16 -1.45
CA LEU A 132 -19.61 -3.25 -2.80
C LEU A 132 -19.35 -1.87 -3.42
N ASP A 133 -20.27 -0.92 -3.24
CA ASP A 133 -20.12 0.44 -3.79
C ASP A 133 -18.92 1.15 -3.15
N ASN A 134 -18.79 1.08 -1.82
CA ASN A 134 -17.65 1.65 -1.09
C ASN A 134 -16.32 0.95 -1.45
N ALA A 135 -16.31 -0.38 -1.55
CA ALA A 135 -15.11 -1.14 -1.90
C ALA A 135 -14.66 -0.91 -3.37
N SER A 136 -15.63 -0.77 -4.28
CA SER A 136 -15.37 -0.44 -5.69
C SER A 136 -14.78 0.96 -5.83
N PHE A 137 -15.27 1.92 -5.04
CA PHE A 137 -14.71 3.27 -4.98
C PHE A 137 -13.26 3.26 -4.47
N ASN A 138 -12.98 2.55 -3.38
CA ASN A 138 -11.61 2.36 -2.89
C ASN A 138 -10.69 1.75 -3.94
N ARG A 139 -11.16 0.72 -4.66
CA ARG A 139 -10.39 0.08 -5.74
C ARG A 139 -10.02 1.09 -6.83
N ARG A 140 -10.96 1.94 -7.26
CA ARG A 140 -10.69 3.00 -8.24
C ARG A 140 -9.64 3.99 -7.73
N LEU A 141 -9.76 4.43 -6.47
CA LEU A 141 -8.78 5.33 -5.85
C LEU A 141 -7.38 4.70 -5.80
N THR A 142 -7.29 3.42 -5.43
CA THR A 142 -6.04 2.66 -5.39
C THR A 142 -5.41 2.55 -6.79
N VAL A 143 -6.20 2.26 -7.83
CA VAL A 143 -5.72 2.19 -9.21
C VAL A 143 -5.21 3.54 -9.71
N ILE A 144 -5.95 4.62 -9.45
CA ILE A 144 -5.55 5.98 -9.84
C ILE A 144 -4.24 6.37 -9.14
N CYS A 145 -4.15 6.13 -7.83
CA CYS A 145 -2.93 6.41 -7.06
C CYS A 145 -1.74 5.60 -7.59
N GLY A 146 -1.92 4.30 -7.82
CA GLY A 146 -0.90 3.45 -8.42
C GLY A 146 -0.45 3.93 -9.80
N PHE A 147 -1.39 4.33 -10.67
CA PHE A 147 -1.08 4.85 -12.00
C PHE A 147 -0.17 6.09 -11.94
N PHE A 148 -0.50 7.08 -11.11
CA PHE A 148 0.34 8.27 -10.97
C PHE A 148 1.69 7.96 -10.33
N MET A 149 1.72 7.14 -9.28
CA MET A 149 2.95 6.81 -8.56
C MET A 149 3.92 6.01 -9.43
N TYR A 150 3.46 4.93 -10.06
CA TYR A 150 4.30 4.12 -10.93
C TYR A 150 4.60 4.80 -12.26
N GLY A 151 3.66 5.60 -12.79
CA GLY A 151 3.90 6.47 -13.95
C GLY A 151 5.04 7.46 -13.68
N GLY A 152 5.10 8.04 -12.48
CA GLY A 152 6.22 8.87 -12.03
C GLY A 152 7.54 8.12 -12.05
N VAL A 153 7.60 6.89 -11.53
CA VAL A 153 8.81 6.06 -11.59
C VAL A 153 9.26 5.82 -13.03
N VAL A 154 8.35 5.41 -13.92
CA VAL A 154 8.66 5.19 -15.34
C VAL A 154 9.17 6.48 -15.99
N PHE A 155 8.51 7.61 -15.72
CA PHE A 155 8.90 8.88 -16.30
C PHE A 155 10.30 9.33 -15.85
N TYR A 156 10.53 9.41 -14.53
CA TYR A 156 11.77 9.94 -13.97
C TYR A 156 12.97 8.99 -14.12
N TYR A 157 12.77 7.68 -14.07
CA TYR A 157 13.84 6.69 -14.08
C TYR A 157 14.03 5.96 -15.41
N ILE A 158 13.15 6.15 -16.40
CA ILE A 158 13.29 5.49 -17.71
C ILE A 158 13.23 6.54 -18.81
N VAL A 159 12.13 7.29 -18.91
CA VAL A 159 11.92 8.23 -20.01
C VAL A 159 12.92 9.39 -19.97
N LEU A 160 13.07 10.04 -18.81
CA LEU A 160 13.95 11.20 -18.68
C LEU A 160 15.44 10.86 -18.92
N PRO A 161 15.99 9.74 -18.41
CA PRO A 161 17.40 9.41 -18.66
C PRO A 161 17.67 8.87 -20.07
N LEU A 162 16.69 8.23 -20.73
CA LEU A 162 16.82 7.81 -22.14
C LEU A 162 16.73 8.98 -23.12
N THR A 163 15.99 10.03 -22.78
CA THR A 163 15.86 11.23 -23.62
C THR A 163 17.00 12.22 -23.43
N ARG A 164 17.71 12.16 -22.30
CA ARG A 164 18.89 13.01 -22.05
C ARG A 164 20.15 12.36 -22.63
N PRO A 165 21.04 13.14 -23.27
CA PRO A 165 22.32 12.61 -23.75
C PRO A 165 23.16 12.09 -22.58
N LYS A 166 23.90 11.01 -22.81
CA LYS A 166 24.90 10.51 -21.87
C LYS A 166 25.95 11.60 -21.64
N ILE A 167 26.50 11.63 -20.43
CA ILE A 167 27.58 12.57 -20.11
C ILE A 167 28.87 12.00 -20.68
N VAL A 168 29.59 12.81 -21.44
CA VAL A 168 30.96 12.57 -21.88
C VAL A 168 31.87 13.45 -21.04
N GLU A 169 32.80 12.84 -20.31
CA GLU A 169 33.73 13.59 -19.46
C GLU A 169 34.69 14.45 -20.30
N GLU A 170 35.10 15.60 -19.78
CA GLU A 170 36.09 16.46 -20.43
C GLU A 170 37.41 15.68 -20.61
N GLY A 171 37.72 15.33 -21.87
CA GLY A 171 38.82 14.43 -22.23
C GLY A 171 38.40 13.15 -22.98
N GLY A 172 37.09 12.88 -23.13
CA GLY A 172 36.55 11.86 -24.03
C GLY A 172 36.72 10.40 -23.59
N ASN A 173 37.37 10.14 -22.45
CA ASN A 173 37.71 8.79 -22.02
C ASN A 173 36.57 8.04 -21.31
N LEU A 174 35.54 8.75 -20.82
CA LEU A 174 34.42 8.16 -20.07
C LEU A 174 33.07 8.68 -20.56
N THR A 175 32.13 7.74 -20.78
CA THR A 175 30.74 8.01 -21.17
C THR A 175 29.78 7.23 -20.27
N TYR A 176 28.91 7.92 -19.54
CA TYR A 176 28.05 7.31 -18.52
C TYR A 176 26.63 7.89 -18.49
N THR A 177 25.68 7.11 -17.96
CA THR A 177 24.30 7.54 -17.77
C THR A 177 24.20 8.36 -16.50
N ARG A 178 23.51 9.50 -16.56
CA ARG A 178 23.26 10.33 -15.37
C ARG A 178 22.36 9.57 -14.40
N LEU A 179 22.85 9.38 -13.17
CA LEU A 179 22.03 8.84 -12.08
C LEU A 179 20.93 9.83 -11.71
N VAL A 180 19.77 9.31 -11.30
CA VAL A 180 18.60 10.13 -10.94
C VAL A 180 18.85 10.84 -9.60
N TYR A 181 19.48 10.15 -8.65
CA TYR A 181 19.91 10.73 -7.39
C TYR A 181 21.44 10.83 -7.34
N PRO A 182 21.97 11.83 -6.61
CA PRO A 182 23.40 12.00 -6.47
C PRO A 182 24.04 10.78 -5.80
N PHE A 183 25.20 10.39 -6.31
CA PHE A 183 26.01 9.32 -5.78
C PHE A 183 27.48 9.78 -5.76
N PRO A 184 28.02 10.15 -4.59
CA PRO A 184 29.31 10.81 -4.51
C PRO A 184 30.44 9.82 -4.83
N PRO A 185 31.49 10.22 -5.58
CA PRO A 185 32.63 9.37 -5.92
C PRO A 185 33.42 8.89 -4.70
N THR A 186 33.27 9.54 -3.54
CA THR A 186 33.83 9.09 -2.25
C THR A 186 33.28 7.74 -1.79
N ILE A 187 32.06 7.36 -2.22
CA ILE A 187 31.48 6.04 -1.96
C ILE A 187 31.85 5.06 -3.07
N ALA A 188 31.56 5.42 -4.32
CA ALA A 188 32.02 4.69 -5.49
C ALA A 188 31.96 5.59 -6.73
N ASP A 189 32.93 5.46 -7.62
CA ASP A 189 32.99 6.22 -8.87
C ASP A 189 31.97 5.68 -9.89
N ALA A 190 30.72 6.14 -9.75
CA ALA A 190 29.60 5.74 -10.60
C ALA A 190 29.68 6.27 -12.04
N ARG A 191 30.78 6.90 -12.45
CA ARG A 191 31.08 7.24 -13.85
C ARG A 191 31.66 6.05 -14.62
N ARG A 192 32.26 5.08 -13.91
CA ARG A 192 32.92 3.92 -14.52
C ARG A 192 31.93 2.81 -14.79
N ARG A 193 32.17 2.05 -15.85
CA ARG A 193 31.47 0.78 -16.09
C ARG A 193 32.19 -0.36 -15.35
N PRO A 194 31.47 -1.33 -14.76
CA PRO A 194 30.01 -1.52 -14.75
C PRO A 194 29.26 -0.79 -13.61
N ILE A 195 29.98 -0.03 -12.76
CA ILE A 195 29.42 0.60 -11.54
C ILE A 195 28.23 1.50 -11.86
N ASN A 196 28.31 2.33 -12.91
CA ASN A 196 27.21 3.20 -13.35
C ASN A 196 25.90 2.44 -13.56
N GLU A 197 25.96 1.34 -14.30
CA GLU A 197 24.80 0.53 -14.68
C GLU A 197 24.17 -0.15 -13.46
N ILE A 198 25.01 -0.64 -12.54
CA ILE A 198 24.58 -1.25 -11.28
C ILE A 198 23.91 -0.21 -10.37
N CYS A 199 24.55 0.95 -10.15
CA CYS A 199 23.98 2.02 -9.32
C CYS A 199 22.64 2.51 -9.89
N TYR A 200 22.55 2.64 -11.21
CA TYR A 200 21.32 3.04 -11.87
C TYR A 200 20.19 2.03 -11.68
N ALA A 201 20.47 0.74 -11.87
CA ALA A 201 19.50 -0.33 -11.63
C ALA A 201 19.04 -0.36 -10.16
N MET A 202 19.97 -0.17 -9.22
CA MET A 202 19.66 -0.08 -7.79
C MET A 202 18.79 1.13 -7.46
N GLN A 203 19.03 2.29 -8.09
CA GLN A 203 18.16 3.47 -7.93
C GLN A 203 16.75 3.22 -8.45
N ILE A 204 16.58 2.55 -9.61
CA ILE A 204 15.26 2.17 -10.14
C ILE A 204 14.52 1.29 -9.13
N LEU A 205 15.17 0.23 -8.63
CA LEU A 205 14.58 -0.70 -7.66
C LEU A 205 14.20 0.04 -6.36
N SER A 206 15.07 0.91 -5.88
CA SER A 206 14.83 1.71 -4.67
C SER A 206 13.67 2.69 -4.84
N GLY A 207 13.59 3.34 -6.01
CA GLY A 207 12.47 4.18 -6.40
C GLY A 207 11.15 3.40 -6.43
N PHE A 208 11.15 2.23 -7.06
CA PHE A 208 9.98 1.35 -7.09
C PHE A 208 9.51 0.96 -5.69
N ILE A 209 10.43 0.55 -4.80
CA ILE A 209 10.10 0.22 -3.40
C ILE A 209 9.50 1.42 -2.66
N ALA A 210 10.12 2.61 -2.75
CA ALA A 210 9.63 3.81 -2.08
C ALA A 210 8.20 4.19 -2.52
N HIS A 211 7.93 4.09 -3.83
CA HIS A 211 6.61 4.37 -4.39
C HIS A 211 5.60 3.28 -4.00
N ASN A 212 5.97 2.00 -4.07
CA ASN A 212 5.08 0.89 -3.66
C ASN A 212 4.71 0.98 -2.17
N VAL A 213 5.65 1.33 -1.28
CA VAL A 213 5.37 1.58 0.15
C VAL A 213 4.37 2.70 0.32
N THR A 214 4.51 3.78 -0.44
CA THR A 214 3.56 4.88 -0.39
C THR A 214 2.18 4.47 -0.91
N VAL A 215 2.09 3.77 -2.05
CA VAL A 215 0.84 3.26 -2.62
C VAL A 215 0.13 2.31 -1.66
N ALA A 216 0.86 1.42 -1.00
CA ALA A 216 0.30 0.54 0.02
C ALA A 216 -0.23 1.33 1.22
N ALA A 217 0.47 2.37 1.66
CA ALA A 217 0.08 3.16 2.82
C ALA A 217 -1.22 3.94 2.56
N CYS A 218 -1.28 4.69 1.46
CA CYS A 218 -2.49 5.40 1.11
C CYS A 218 -3.64 4.46 0.72
N GLY A 219 -3.34 3.35 0.04
CA GLY A 219 -4.32 2.33 -0.29
C GLY A 219 -4.94 1.66 0.94
N LEU A 220 -4.13 1.33 1.95
CA LEU A 220 -4.63 0.79 3.21
C LEU A 220 -5.50 1.82 3.95
N VAL A 221 -5.04 3.06 4.06
CA VAL A 221 -5.83 4.12 4.71
C VAL A 221 -7.17 4.32 4.00
N ALA A 222 -7.16 4.39 2.67
CA ALA A 222 -8.37 4.50 1.86
C ALA A 222 -9.29 3.29 2.05
N LEU A 223 -8.75 2.07 2.07
CA LEU A 223 -9.51 0.85 2.29
C LEU A 223 -10.23 0.88 3.64
N LEU A 224 -9.51 1.19 4.72
CA LEU A 224 -10.07 1.24 6.06
C LEU A 224 -11.14 2.33 6.18
N ALA A 225 -10.86 3.52 5.64
CA ALA A 225 -11.81 4.64 5.65
C ALA A 225 -13.09 4.29 4.88
N MET A 226 -12.97 3.76 3.66
CA MET A 226 -14.13 3.39 2.84
C MET A 226 -14.91 2.23 3.44
N HIS A 227 -14.24 1.24 4.05
CA HIS A 227 -14.93 0.17 4.77
C HIS A 227 -15.71 0.72 5.98
N GLY A 228 -15.08 1.58 6.79
CA GLY A 228 -15.75 2.24 7.92
C GLY A 228 -16.96 3.06 7.49
N CYS A 229 -16.83 3.87 6.43
CA CYS A 229 -17.95 4.59 5.81
C CYS A 229 -19.07 3.65 5.35
N GLY A 230 -18.72 2.51 4.75
CA GLY A 230 -19.67 1.48 4.35
C GLY A 230 -20.41 0.87 5.54
N GLN A 231 -19.72 0.55 6.63
CA GLN A 231 -20.35 0.03 7.86
C GLN A 231 -21.29 1.04 8.50
N LEU A 232 -20.96 2.35 8.48
CA LEU A 232 -21.84 3.41 8.95
C LEU A 232 -23.10 3.54 8.07
N GLN A 233 -22.97 3.44 6.76
CA GLN A 233 -24.12 3.44 5.83
C GLN A 233 -25.03 2.22 6.06
N VAL A 234 -24.45 1.04 6.30
CA VAL A 234 -25.21 -0.15 6.69
C VAL A 234 -25.97 0.08 7.99
N LEU A 235 -25.32 0.66 9.00
CA LEU A 235 -25.96 0.98 10.29
C LEU A 235 -27.13 1.98 10.12
N MET A 236 -26.97 2.99 9.26
CA MET A 236 -28.06 3.93 8.93
C MET A 236 -29.25 3.20 8.29
N ALA A 237 -28.99 2.30 7.33
CA ALA A 237 -30.06 1.50 6.70
C ALA A 237 -30.78 0.60 7.72
N TRP A 238 -30.06 0.04 8.70
CA TRP A 238 -30.68 -0.75 9.77
C TRP A 238 -31.57 0.10 10.68
N LEU A 239 -31.15 1.33 11.00
CA LEU A 239 -31.94 2.28 11.79
C LEU A 239 -33.22 2.71 11.08
N GLU A 240 -33.13 3.01 9.78
CA GLU A 240 -34.30 3.37 8.96
C GLU A 240 -35.35 2.25 8.89
N LYS A 241 -34.90 0.98 8.90
CA LYS A 241 -35.76 -0.21 8.86
C LYS A 241 -36.02 -0.81 10.24
N LEU A 242 -35.69 -0.09 11.32
CA LEU A 242 -35.79 -0.64 12.67
C LEU A 242 -37.24 -0.98 13.05
N VAL A 243 -38.19 -0.08 12.77
CA VAL A 243 -39.61 -0.25 13.12
C VAL A 243 -40.31 -1.17 12.13
N ASP A 244 -40.27 -0.81 10.85
CA ASP A 244 -41.00 -1.51 9.79
C ASP A 244 -40.40 -2.87 9.42
N GLY A 245 -39.12 -3.08 9.72
CA GLY A 245 -38.37 -4.28 9.35
C GLY A 245 -37.95 -4.28 7.88
N ARG A 246 -37.13 -5.27 7.51
CA ARG A 246 -36.78 -5.55 6.12
C ARG A 246 -37.66 -6.64 5.53
N GLU A 247 -37.69 -6.68 4.21
CA GLU A 247 -38.39 -7.73 3.47
C GLU A 247 -37.77 -9.09 3.82
N ASN A 248 -38.59 -10.01 4.37
CA ASN A 248 -38.21 -11.33 4.91
C ASN A 248 -37.54 -11.34 6.29
N ASP A 249 -37.61 -10.25 7.07
CA ASP A 249 -37.17 -10.30 8.47
C ASP A 249 -38.11 -11.16 9.31
N VAL A 250 -37.55 -12.21 9.92
CA VAL A 250 -38.23 -13.04 10.94
C VAL A 250 -37.95 -12.48 12.35
N GLU A 251 -37.12 -11.44 12.45
CA GLU A 251 -36.65 -10.87 13.72
C GLU A 251 -37.66 -9.90 14.36
N THR A 252 -37.86 -10.07 15.66
CA THR A 252 -38.66 -9.14 16.48
C THR A 252 -37.99 -7.76 16.56
N LEU A 253 -38.78 -6.71 16.84
CA LEU A 253 -38.24 -5.35 17.06
C LEU A 253 -37.12 -5.33 18.11
N ARG A 254 -37.26 -6.11 19.19
CA ARG A 254 -36.22 -6.21 20.24
C ARG A 254 -34.93 -6.82 19.71
N GLN A 255 -35.00 -7.84 18.86
CA GLN A 255 -33.82 -8.46 18.23
C GLN A 255 -33.15 -7.49 17.25
N ARG A 256 -33.93 -6.80 16.41
CA ARG A 256 -33.41 -5.77 15.50
C ARG A 256 -32.71 -4.64 16.24
N LEU A 257 -33.30 -4.15 17.34
CA LEU A 257 -32.68 -3.14 18.19
C LEU A 257 -31.37 -3.65 18.82
N ALA A 258 -31.35 -4.90 19.30
CA ALA A 258 -30.13 -5.50 19.83
C ALA A 258 -29.02 -5.59 18.77
N ASN A 259 -29.36 -6.00 17.55
CA ASN A 259 -28.42 -6.08 16.43
C ASN A 259 -27.85 -4.70 16.06
N VAL A 260 -28.69 -3.66 16.02
CA VAL A 260 -28.26 -2.26 15.80
C VAL A 260 -27.28 -1.80 16.88
N VAL A 261 -27.58 -2.05 18.16
CA VAL A 261 -26.69 -1.67 19.27
C VAL A 261 -25.37 -2.43 19.19
N GLU A 262 -25.39 -3.73 18.92
CA GLU A 262 -24.17 -4.53 18.78
C GLU A 262 -23.29 -4.02 17.62
N GLN A 263 -23.90 -3.74 16.47
CA GLN A 263 -23.19 -3.22 15.31
C GLN A 263 -22.64 -1.82 15.56
N HIS A 264 -23.39 -0.93 16.22
CA HIS A 264 -22.91 0.40 16.59
C HIS A 264 -21.67 0.33 17.49
N VAL A 265 -21.72 -0.51 18.53
CA VAL A 265 -20.59 -0.73 19.44
C VAL A 265 -19.39 -1.32 18.70
N ARG A 266 -19.61 -2.19 17.71
CA ARG A 266 -18.56 -2.78 16.89
C ARG A 266 -17.90 -1.76 15.97
N VAL A 267 -18.66 -0.87 15.35
CA VAL A 267 -18.12 0.15 14.42
C VAL A 267 -17.28 1.22 15.14
N ILE A 268 -17.58 1.51 16.41
CA ILE A 268 -16.86 2.52 17.20
C ILE A 268 -15.56 1.97 17.83
N LYS A 269 -15.43 0.65 17.99
CA LYS A 269 -14.26 -0.01 18.59
C LYS A 269 -13.14 -0.28 17.61
#